data_AF-A0A535J2G1-F1
#
_entry.id   AF-A0A535J2G1-F1
#
_cell.length_a   1.000
_cell.length_b   1.000
_cell.length_c   1.000
_cell.angle_alpha   90.00
_cell.angle_beta   90.00
_cell.angle_gamma   90.00
#
_symmetry.space_group_name_H-M   'P 1'
#
loop_
_entity.id
_entity.type
_entity.pdbx_description
1 polymer ?
#
loop_
_entity_poly.entity_id
_entity_poly.type
_entity_poly.pdbx_seq_one_letter_code
_entity_poly.pdbx_strand_id
1 'polypeptide(L)'
;MPPAITVTPAAQAKIEAVRAKSGHPDACLRIAIAGRRSGQFVYELDLVAPEDAPATDLRIGTPDLGLLIEPGSAANLDGAVIDLDPSALGGALRIDNPNEGWRDPVSARIQEVLDREVIDVTDHAAGTNPYFQPAKKAS
;
A
#
# COMPACT_ATOMS: atom_id res chain seq x y z
N MET A 1 -1.41 -19.90 -10.35
CA MET A 1 -0.42 -20.43 -9.40
C MET A 1 -0.25 -19.40 -8.31
N PRO A 2 -0.07 -19.78 -7.03
CA PRO A 2 0.24 -18.80 -5.98
C PRO A 2 1.61 -18.15 -6.29
N PRO A 3 1.77 -16.84 -6.08
CA PRO A 3 3.05 -16.17 -6.32
C PRO A 3 4.13 -16.70 -5.38
N ALA A 4 5.37 -16.76 -5.86
CA ALA A 4 6.51 -17.16 -5.05
C ALA A 4 6.95 -15.99 -4.16
N ILE A 5 6.58 -15.99 -2.88
CA ILE A 5 7.01 -14.97 -1.93
C ILE A 5 7.90 -15.60 -0.86
N THR A 6 8.99 -14.92 -0.55
CA THR A 6 9.91 -15.30 0.52
C THR A 6 9.77 -14.35 1.70
N VAL A 7 9.66 -14.89 2.91
CA VAL A 7 9.65 -14.09 4.14
C VAL A 7 10.90 -14.44 4.93
N THR A 8 11.68 -13.44 5.32
CA THR A 8 12.87 -13.68 6.13
C THR A 8 12.52 -13.93 7.60
N PRO A 9 13.38 -14.62 8.36
CA PRO A 9 13.13 -14.88 9.77
C PRO A 9 12.95 -13.61 10.61
N ALA A 10 13.64 -12.52 10.24
CA ALA A 10 13.52 -11.23 10.92
C ALA A 10 12.15 -10.58 10.69
N ALA A 11 11.66 -10.62 9.45
CA ALA A 11 10.31 -10.17 9.12
C ALA A 11 9.24 -11.00 9.85
N GLN A 12 9.40 -12.32 9.87
CA GLN A 12 8.49 -13.22 10.56
C GLN A 12 8.39 -12.90 12.06
N ALA A 13 9.53 -12.81 12.75
CA ALA A 13 9.56 -12.49 14.18
C ALA A 13 8.90 -11.13 14.47
N LYS A 14 9.06 -10.16 13.57
CA LYS A 14 8.39 -8.86 13.68
C LYS A 14 6.87 -9.00 13.55
N ILE A 15 6.39 -9.75 12.56
CA ILE A 15 4.95 -9.95 12.32
C ILE A 15 4.33 -10.67 13.52
N GLU A 16 4.97 -11.71 14.04
CA GLU A 16 4.54 -12.39 15.28
C GLU A 16 4.46 -11.43 16.46
N ALA A 17 5.46 -10.56 16.64
CA ALA A 17 5.44 -9.55 17.68
C ALA A 17 4.26 -8.56 17.52
N VAL A 18 3.89 -8.20 16.28
CA VAL A 18 2.73 -7.35 16.01
C VAL A 18 1.43 -8.10 16.30
N ARG A 19 1.31 -9.38 15.93
CA ARG A 19 0.15 -10.24 16.23
C ARG A 19 -0.07 -10.38 17.73
N ALA A 20 1.00 -10.67 18.47
CA ALA A 20 0.97 -10.78 19.92
C ALA A 20 0.55 -9.46 20.58
N LYS A 21 1.07 -8.32 20.12
CA LYS A 21 0.68 -6.99 20.61
C LYS A 21 -0.75 -6.61 20.27
N SER A 22 -1.26 -7.06 19.12
CA SER A 22 -2.62 -6.80 18.66
C SER A 22 -3.65 -7.71 19.33
N GLY A 23 -3.21 -8.72 20.10
CA GLY A 23 -4.10 -9.69 20.75
C GLY A 23 -4.68 -10.74 19.81
N HIS A 24 -4.14 -10.86 18.59
CA HIS A 24 -4.62 -11.81 17.57
C HIS A 24 -3.45 -12.69 17.08
N PRO A 25 -3.02 -13.70 17.88
CA PRO A 25 -1.91 -14.57 17.52
C PRO A 25 -2.18 -15.38 16.24
N ASP A 26 -3.45 -15.73 15.99
CA ASP A 26 -3.88 -16.52 14.82
C ASP A 26 -4.18 -15.67 13.57
N ALA A 27 -4.13 -14.32 13.66
CA ALA A 27 -4.41 -13.47 12.51
C ALA A 27 -3.45 -13.75 11.36
N CYS A 28 -3.94 -13.82 10.13
CA CYS A 28 -3.13 -13.89 8.92
C CYS A 28 -2.68 -12.49 8.49
N LEU A 29 -1.47 -12.38 7.93
CA LEU A 29 -1.01 -11.14 7.31
C LEU A 29 -1.57 -11.09 5.90
N ARG A 30 -2.39 -10.10 5.59
CA ARG A 30 -2.91 -9.82 4.25
C ARG A 30 -2.09 -8.71 3.61
N ILE A 31 -1.68 -8.92 2.37
CA ILE A 31 -0.97 -7.94 1.55
C ILE A 31 -1.81 -7.58 0.33
N ALA A 32 -2.03 -6.28 0.15
CA ALA A 32 -2.66 -5.71 -1.02
C ALA A 32 -1.80 -4.57 -1.58
N ILE A 33 -1.90 -4.33 -2.88
CA ILE A 33 -1.30 -3.16 -3.53
C ILE A 33 -2.41 -2.12 -3.68
N ALA A 34 -2.37 -1.07 -2.86
CA ALA A 34 -3.31 0.04 -2.95
C ALA A 34 -3.09 0.89 -4.20
N GLY A 35 -1.89 0.88 -4.75
CA GLY A 35 -1.56 1.59 -5.98
C GLY A 35 -0.06 1.66 -6.24
N ARG A 36 0.34 2.63 -7.07
CA ARG A 36 1.74 2.88 -7.42
C ARG A 36 2.06 4.36 -7.19
N ARG A 37 3.16 4.64 -6.50
CA ARG A 37 3.65 6.00 -6.25
C ARG A 37 5.11 6.09 -6.68
N SER A 38 5.40 7.05 -7.57
CA SER A 38 6.77 7.34 -8.03
C SER A 38 7.56 6.12 -8.53
N GLY A 39 6.88 5.14 -9.13
CA GLY A 39 7.50 3.91 -9.65
C GLY A 39 7.53 2.72 -8.68
N GLN A 40 7.23 2.94 -7.39
CA GLN A 40 7.15 1.93 -6.33
C GLN A 40 5.69 1.55 -6.07
N PHE A 41 5.44 0.30 -5.65
CA PHE A 41 4.10 -0.10 -5.24
C PHE A 41 3.82 0.39 -3.81
N VAL A 42 2.58 0.79 -3.58
CA VAL A 42 2.09 1.11 -2.24
C VAL A 42 1.45 -0.15 -1.69
N TYR A 43 2.11 -0.76 -0.71
CA TYR A 43 1.63 -1.95 -0.05
C TYR A 43 0.80 -1.62 1.18
N GLU A 44 -0.35 -2.25 1.29
CA GLU A 44 -1.18 -2.26 2.48
C GLU A 44 -1.03 -3.62 3.17
N LEU A 45 -0.74 -3.55 4.48
CA LEU A 45 -0.51 -4.70 5.33
C LEU A 45 -1.57 -4.72 6.42
N ASP A 46 -2.42 -5.74 6.38
CA ASP A 46 -3.50 -5.91 7.34
C ASP A 46 -3.35 -7.22 8.09
N LEU A 47 -3.71 -7.21 9.38
CA LEU A 47 -3.88 -8.44 10.15
C LEU A 47 -5.35 -8.80 10.16
N VAL A 48 -5.69 -9.91 9.51
CA VAL A 48 -7.08 -10.36 9.35
C VAL A 48 -7.20 -11.75 9.94
N ALA A 49 -8.24 -12.01 10.73
CA ALA A 49 -8.47 -13.35 11.24
C ALA A 49 -8.67 -14.33 10.06
N PRO A 50 -8.22 -15.60 10.18
CA PRO A 50 -8.33 -16.58 9.10
C PRO A 50 -9.78 -16.86 8.68
N GLU A 51 -10.74 -16.58 9.58
CA GLU A 51 -12.18 -16.67 9.34
C GLU A 51 -12.77 -15.45 8.60
N ASP A 52 -12.25 -14.25 8.87
CA ASP A 52 -12.66 -13.00 8.20
C ASP A 52 -11.97 -12.79 6.85
N ALA A 53 -10.90 -13.56 6.57
CA ALA A 53 -10.15 -13.50 5.34
C ALA A 53 -11.04 -13.85 4.12
N PRO A 54 -11.05 -13.00 3.06
CA PRO A 54 -11.77 -13.29 1.82
C PRO A 54 -11.38 -14.66 1.25
N ALA A 55 -12.36 -15.48 0.88
CA ALA A 55 -12.09 -16.78 0.26
C ALA A 55 -11.38 -16.68 -1.11
N THR A 56 -11.42 -15.49 -1.73
CA THR A 56 -10.72 -15.18 -2.98
C THR A 56 -9.24 -14.86 -2.77
N ASP A 57 -8.81 -14.61 -1.54
CA ASP A 57 -7.41 -14.30 -1.25
C ASP A 57 -6.54 -15.53 -1.41
N LEU A 58 -5.39 -15.34 -2.04
CA LEU A 58 -4.42 -16.41 -2.26
C LEU A 58 -3.62 -16.63 -0.97
N ARG A 59 -3.76 -17.82 -0.40
CA ARG A 59 -2.91 -18.28 0.69
C ARG A 59 -1.54 -18.65 0.16
N ILE A 60 -0.52 -17.97 0.65
CA ILE A 60 0.87 -18.34 0.40
C ILE A 60 1.31 -19.26 1.53
N GLY A 61 1.81 -20.44 1.14
CA GLY A 61 2.32 -21.42 2.07
C GLY A 61 3.68 -20.98 2.63
N THR A 62 3.66 -20.04 3.57
CA THR A 62 4.82 -19.75 4.41
C THR A 62 4.82 -20.70 5.62
N PRO A 63 5.98 -21.26 6.00
CA PRO A 63 6.04 -22.37 6.96
C PRO A 63 5.50 -22.01 8.36
N ASP A 64 5.62 -20.76 8.77
CA ASP A 64 5.32 -20.32 10.14
C ASP A 64 4.29 -19.18 10.22
N LEU A 65 3.82 -18.69 9.07
CA LEU A 65 2.93 -17.53 8.98
C LEU A 65 1.77 -17.84 8.03
N GLY A 66 0.55 -17.45 8.39
CA GLY A 66 -0.53 -17.33 7.41
C GLY A 66 -0.33 -16.04 6.61
N LEU A 67 0.13 -16.14 5.36
CA LEU A 67 0.26 -15.02 4.43
C LEU A 67 -0.86 -15.08 3.38
N LEU A 68 -1.63 -14.00 3.27
CA LEU A 68 -2.74 -13.83 2.35
C LEU A 68 -2.42 -12.72 1.36
N ILE A 69 -2.80 -12.92 0.11
CA ILE A 69 -2.59 -11.93 -0.94
C ILE A 69 -3.87 -11.72 -1.70
N GLU A 70 -4.21 -10.46 -1.92
CA GLU A 70 -5.32 -10.11 -2.79
C GLU A 70 -5.04 -10.59 -4.23
N PRO A 71 -5.99 -11.28 -4.89
CA PRO A 71 -5.78 -11.87 -6.20
C PRO A 71 -5.35 -10.86 -7.28
N GLY A 72 -5.81 -9.61 -7.20
CA GLY A 72 -5.39 -8.53 -8.11
C GLY A 72 -3.93 -8.11 -7.94
N SER A 73 -3.38 -8.29 -6.75
CA SER A 73 -2.00 -7.92 -6.39
C SER A 73 -1.01 -9.07 -6.62
N ALA A 74 -1.48 -10.31 -6.60
CA ALA A 74 -0.66 -11.51 -6.67
C ALA A 74 0.30 -11.56 -7.87
N ALA A 75 -0.16 -11.17 -9.05
CA ALA A 75 0.67 -11.15 -10.26
C ALA A 75 1.86 -10.18 -10.16
N ASN A 76 1.71 -9.11 -9.38
CA ASN A 76 2.74 -8.09 -9.20
C ASN A 76 3.68 -8.40 -8.02
N LEU A 77 3.34 -9.38 -7.18
CA LEU A 77 4.10 -9.76 -5.99
C LEU A 77 4.93 -11.04 -6.20
N ASP A 78 4.93 -11.59 -7.41
CA ASP A 78 5.69 -12.80 -7.71
C ASP A 78 7.20 -12.56 -7.62
N GLY A 79 7.89 -13.38 -6.82
CA GLY A 79 9.32 -13.22 -6.52
C GLY A 79 9.63 -12.19 -5.44
N ALA A 80 8.63 -11.61 -4.77
CA ALA A 80 8.86 -10.63 -3.71
C ALA A 80 9.49 -11.26 -2.45
N VAL A 81 10.33 -10.48 -1.78
CA VAL A 81 11.01 -10.86 -0.54
C VAL A 81 10.63 -9.86 0.56
N ILE A 82 10.08 -10.36 1.65
CA ILE A 82 9.70 -9.55 2.82
C ILE A 82 10.81 -9.67 3.86
N ASP A 83 11.43 -8.54 4.18
CA ASP A 83 12.51 -8.42 5.16
C ASP A 83 12.17 -7.38 6.24
N LEU A 84 12.94 -7.38 7.33
CA LEU A 84 12.81 -6.38 8.39
C LEU A 84 13.83 -5.27 8.15
N ASP A 85 13.38 -4.02 8.00
CA ASP A 85 14.29 -2.88 7.96
C ASP A 85 14.72 -2.50 9.39
N PRO A 86 16.00 -2.69 9.76
CA PRO A 86 16.48 -2.38 11.11
C PRO A 86 16.71 -0.88 11.33
N SER A 87 16.73 -0.08 10.25
CA SER A 87 16.98 1.36 10.29
C SER A 87 15.68 2.15 10.50
N ALA A 88 14.54 1.59 10.13
CA ALA A 88 13.24 2.13 10.45
C ALA A 88 12.97 2.10 11.96
N LEU A 89 12.57 3.25 12.52
CA LEU A 89 12.28 3.37 13.94
C LEU A 89 11.13 2.42 14.33
N GLY A 90 11.45 1.39 15.11
CA GLY A 90 10.47 0.35 15.47
C GLY A 90 10.42 -0.85 14.52
N GLY A 91 11.33 -0.97 13.54
CA GLY A 91 11.46 -2.14 12.67
C GLY A 91 10.32 -2.27 11.68
N ALA A 92 10.32 -1.45 10.63
CA ALA A 92 9.33 -1.52 9.56
C ALA A 92 9.60 -2.73 8.66
N LEU A 93 8.55 -3.32 8.09
CA LEU A 93 8.71 -4.37 7.09
C LEU A 93 9.09 -3.72 5.75
N ARG A 94 10.17 -4.23 5.15
CA ARG A 94 10.61 -3.89 3.80
C ARG A 94 10.18 -5.00 2.86
N ILE A 95 9.58 -4.63 1.75
CA ILE A 95 9.27 -5.58 0.66
C ILE A 95 10.23 -5.25 -0.48
N ASP A 96 11.02 -6.23 -0.89
CA ASP A 96 11.88 -6.16 -2.06
C ASP A 96 11.22 -6.96 -3.17
N ASN A 97 10.61 -6.28 -4.14
CA ASN A 97 9.85 -6.93 -5.19
C ASN A 97 10.54 -6.72 -6.54
N PRO A 98 10.95 -7.80 -7.24
CA PRO A 98 11.64 -7.70 -8.53
C PRO A 98 10.75 -7.17 -9.66
N ASN A 99 9.43 -7.09 -9.45
CA ASN A 99 8.48 -6.44 -10.35
C ASN A 99 8.37 -4.93 -10.09
N GLU A 100 8.98 -4.42 -9.01
CA GLU A 100 9.12 -2.99 -8.78
C GLU A 100 10.25 -2.41 -9.62
N GLY A 101 10.00 -1.21 -10.15
CA GLY A 101 10.91 -0.51 -11.04
C GLY A 101 10.33 -0.29 -12.44
N TRP A 102 11.00 0.60 -13.17
CA TRP A 102 10.70 0.86 -14.58
C TRP A 102 11.31 -0.25 -15.44
N ARG A 103 10.59 -1.37 -15.60
CA ARG A 103 10.86 -2.32 -16.68
C ARG A 103 9.88 -2.15 -17.85
N ASP A 104 9.52 -0.90 -18.13
CA ASP A 104 8.92 -0.50 -19.39
C ASP A 104 10.01 0.15 -20.26
N PRO A 105 10.44 -0.45 -21.38
CA PRO A 105 11.37 0.20 -22.32
C PRO A 105 10.78 1.46 -22.99
N VAL A 106 9.50 1.79 -22.73
CA VAL A 106 8.81 3.01 -23.21
C VAL A 106 8.87 4.17 -22.22
N SER A 107 9.41 3.99 -21.02
CA SER A 107 9.24 5.02 -20.01
C SER A 107 10.40 6.04 -19.98
N ALA A 108 11.53 5.79 -20.67
CA ALA A 108 12.68 6.71 -20.78
C ALA A 108 12.40 8.06 -21.50
N ARG A 109 11.14 8.45 -21.75
CA ARG A 109 10.77 9.69 -22.44
C ARG A 109 9.76 10.59 -21.71
N ILE A 110 9.40 10.32 -20.46
CA ILE A 110 8.56 11.25 -19.68
C ILE A 110 9.17 11.52 -18.31
N GLN A 111 10.34 12.15 -18.34
CA GLN A 111 10.80 13.06 -17.29
C GLN A 111 10.72 14.49 -17.84
N GLU A 112 9.52 14.88 -18.25
CA GLU A 112 9.15 16.28 -18.52
C GLU A 112 7.64 16.33 -18.32
N VAL A 113 7.14 17.23 -17.45
CA VAL A 113 5.72 17.40 -17.08
C VAL A 113 5.20 16.46 -15.98
N LEU A 114 5.49 16.80 -14.72
CA LEU A 114 4.47 16.80 -13.64
C LEU A 114 4.90 17.73 -12.50
N ASP A 115 5.23 18.99 -12.84
CA ASP A 115 5.06 20.14 -11.94
C ASP A 115 3.69 20.73 -12.30
N ARG A 116 2.68 20.42 -11.50
CA ARG A 116 1.38 21.15 -11.34
C ARG A 116 0.30 20.20 -10.84
N GLU A 117 0.04 20.29 -9.53
CA GLU A 117 -1.25 20.20 -8.84
C GLU A 117 -1.03 19.65 -7.43
N VAL A 118 -0.35 20.45 -6.59
CA VAL A 118 -0.67 20.43 -5.16
C VAL A 118 -1.87 21.33 -5.01
N ILE A 119 -2.99 20.68 -4.71
CA ILE A 119 -4.27 21.28 -4.39
C ILE A 119 -4.15 21.82 -2.96
N ASP A 120 -4.01 23.15 -2.81
CA ASP A 120 -4.07 23.82 -1.51
C ASP A 120 -5.53 24.17 -1.20
N VAL A 121 -6.16 23.37 -0.34
CA VAL A 121 -7.51 23.57 0.22
C VAL A 121 -7.42 22.92 1.60
N THR A 122 -7.42 23.56 2.77
CA THR A 122 -8.08 24.76 3.28
C THR A 122 -7.44 25.12 4.63
N ASP A 123 -7.26 26.41 4.96
CA ASP A 123 -7.75 26.95 6.25
C ASP A 123 -8.03 28.47 6.17
N HIS A 124 -9.06 28.89 6.90
CA HIS A 124 -9.78 30.16 6.84
C HIS A 124 -9.00 31.39 7.32
N ALA A 125 -9.16 32.54 6.64
CA ALA A 125 -9.54 33.79 7.30
C ALA A 125 -9.82 34.94 6.30
N ALA A 126 -10.80 35.76 6.67
CA ALA A 126 -11.15 37.08 6.12
C ALA A 126 -11.98 37.10 4.83
N GLY A 127 -13.29 37.24 5.03
CA GLY A 127 -14.25 37.53 3.98
C GLY A 127 -14.12 38.95 3.41
N THR A 128 -14.41 39.05 2.12
CA THR A 128 -15.33 40.01 1.51
C THR A 128 -15.50 39.58 0.06
N ASN A 129 -16.69 39.07 -0.27
CA ASN A 129 -17.07 38.66 -1.63
C ASN A 129 -17.88 39.81 -2.28
N PRO A 130 -17.37 40.55 -3.28
CA PRO A 130 -18.03 41.76 -3.78
C PRO A 130 -18.90 41.59 -5.05
N TYR A 131 -19.13 40.38 -5.57
CA TYR A 131 -19.69 40.23 -6.93
C TYR A 131 -20.89 39.29 -7.08
N PHE A 132 -21.87 39.36 -6.18
CA PHE A 132 -23.20 38.81 -6.49
C PHE A 132 -24.06 39.85 -7.21
N GLN A 133 -24.23 39.67 -8.52
CA GLN A 133 -25.38 40.13 -9.32
C GLN A 133 -26.00 38.87 -9.94
N PRO A 134 -27.34 38.75 -10.14
CA PRO A 134 -28.04 39.60 -11.12
C PRO A 134 -29.55 39.90 -10.93
N ALA A 135 -29.97 40.96 -11.63
CA ALA A 135 -31.23 41.21 -12.36
C ALA A 135 -32.62 41.19 -11.67
N LYS A 136 -33.35 42.32 -11.74
CA LYS A 136 -34.39 42.65 -12.76
C LYS A 136 -35.52 43.57 -12.21
N LYS A 137 -35.65 44.75 -12.84
CA LYS A 137 -36.81 45.65 -13.10
C LYS A 137 -38.07 45.71 -12.19
N ALA A 138 -38.60 46.96 -12.14
CA ALA A 138 -39.97 47.44 -11.89
C ALA A 138 -40.36 47.65 -10.41
N SER A 139 -40.97 48.75 -9.96
CA SER A 139 -41.67 49.88 -10.62
C SER A 139 -41.33 51.20 -9.93
#